data_AF-A0A3B9IIG9-F1
#
_entry.id   AF-A0A3B9IIG9-F1
#
_cell.length_a   1.000
_cell.length_b   1.000
_cell.length_c   1.000
_cell.angle_alpha   90.00
_cell.angle_beta   90.00
_cell.angle_gamma   90.00
#
_symmetry.space_group_name_H-M   'P 1'
#
loop_
_entity.id
_entity.type
_entity.pdbx_description
1 polymer ?
#
loop_
_entity_poly.entity_id
_entity_poly.type
_entity_poly.pdbx_seq_one_letter_code
_entity_poly.pdbx_strand_id
1 'polypeptide(L)'
;SFKHFMAYKGAIMAPDEVLVRSFQRSLELGAMPTVHAENGELVWTLQQKIKEMGITGPEGHPLSRPPEVEGEAANRAIRIAQVLGVPIYVVHVSCKEALEAITRARLEGQRVFGEVLAGHLVVDDSVYRHPDWDTA
;
A
#
# COMPACT_ATOMS: atom_id res chain seq x y z
N SER A 1 8.21 14.57 7.56
CA SER A 1 7.41 13.81 6.57
C SER A 1 6.02 13.59 7.13
N PHE A 2 5.01 13.32 6.30
CA PHE A 2 3.63 13.04 6.71
C PHE A 2 3.17 11.70 6.15
N LYS A 3 2.51 10.86 6.97
CA LYS A 3 2.07 9.51 6.60
C LYS A 3 0.58 9.48 6.29
N HIS A 4 0.23 8.81 5.20
CA HIS A 4 -1.13 8.63 4.72
C HIS A 4 -1.42 7.15 4.56
N PHE A 5 -2.67 6.77 4.78
CA PHE A 5 -3.14 5.40 4.66
C PHE A 5 -4.23 5.34 3.61
N MET A 6 -4.02 4.52 2.58
CA MET A 6 -5.04 4.23 1.55
C MET A 6 -5.87 2.98 1.91
N ALA A 7 -5.45 2.29 2.98
CA ALA A 7 -6.10 1.12 3.57
C ALA A 7 -6.78 1.47 4.90
N TYR A 8 -7.25 0.46 5.63
CA TYR A 8 -7.88 0.61 6.94
C TYR A 8 -9.21 1.38 6.90
N LYS A 9 -10.10 0.95 5.99
CA LYS A 9 -11.46 1.49 5.88
C LYS A 9 -12.17 1.48 7.24
N GLY A 10 -12.81 2.59 7.58
CA GLY A 10 -13.50 2.78 8.87
C GLY A 10 -12.59 3.17 10.03
N ALA A 11 -11.27 3.31 9.82
CA ALA A 11 -10.33 3.77 10.82
C ALA A 11 -9.53 4.99 10.33
N ILE A 12 -8.46 4.77 9.58
CA ILE A 12 -7.48 5.82 9.20
C ILE A 12 -7.32 6.00 7.69
N MET A 13 -8.18 5.34 6.90
CA MET A 13 -8.19 5.48 5.44
C MET A 13 -8.46 6.93 5.02
N ALA A 14 -7.54 7.50 4.27
CA ALA A 14 -7.69 8.80 3.64
C ALA A 14 -8.27 8.64 2.23
N PRO A 15 -9.39 9.30 1.89
CA PRO A 15 -9.88 9.35 0.51
C PRO A 15 -8.94 10.21 -0.36
N ASP A 16 -9.03 10.06 -1.67
CA ASP A 16 -8.16 10.76 -2.64
C ASP A 16 -8.19 12.29 -2.46
N GLU A 17 -9.34 12.86 -2.10
CA GLU A 17 -9.46 14.29 -1.80
C GLU A 17 -8.51 14.73 -0.67
N VAL A 18 -8.37 13.92 0.37
CA VAL A 18 -7.43 14.18 1.48
C VAL A 18 -5.99 14.04 1.01
N LEU A 19 -5.69 13.03 0.17
CA LEU A 19 -4.35 12.85 -0.41
C LEU A 19 -3.95 14.08 -1.25
N VAL A 20 -4.83 14.54 -2.13
CA VAL A 20 -4.58 15.70 -2.99
C VAL A 20 -4.24 16.94 -2.17
N ARG A 21 -5.09 17.28 -1.19
CA ARG A 21 -4.89 18.46 -0.33
C ARG A 21 -3.62 18.34 0.51
N SER A 22 -3.38 17.16 1.09
CA SER A 22 -2.23 16.93 1.96
C SER A 22 -0.90 16.89 1.19
N PHE A 23 -0.89 16.36 -0.03
CA PHE A 23 0.32 16.35 -0.88
C PHE A 23 0.69 17.77 -1.31
N GLN A 24 -0.29 18.58 -1.72
CA GLN A 24 -0.08 20.00 -1.99
C GLN A 24 0.51 20.72 -0.78
N ARG A 25 -0.10 20.54 0.40
CA ARG A 25 0.41 21.15 1.63
C ARG A 25 1.80 20.64 2.02
N SER A 26 2.10 19.37 1.79
CA SER A 26 3.42 18.79 2.03
C SER A 26 4.48 19.47 1.18
N LEU A 27 4.19 19.75 -0.10
CA LEU A 27 5.10 20.47 -0.99
C LEU A 27 5.38 21.90 -0.50
N GLU A 28 4.34 22.65 -0.12
CA GLU A 28 4.48 24.01 0.44
C GLU A 28 5.37 24.05 1.68
N LEU A 29 5.33 22.98 2.49
CA LEU A 29 6.10 22.85 3.73
C LEU A 29 7.51 22.26 3.50
N GLY A 30 7.86 21.85 2.28
CA GLY A 30 9.09 21.09 2.01
C GLY A 30 9.12 19.71 2.68
N ALA A 31 7.95 19.15 3.03
CA ALA A 31 7.82 17.85 3.66
C ALA A 31 7.59 16.72 2.64
N MET A 32 8.08 15.53 2.95
CA MET A 32 7.82 14.33 2.14
C MET A 32 6.48 13.68 2.52
N PRO A 33 5.50 13.57 1.59
CA PRO A 33 4.36 12.69 1.77
C PRO A 33 4.79 11.22 1.62
N THR A 34 4.33 10.41 2.56
CA THR A 34 4.56 8.96 2.59
C THR A 34 3.20 8.23 2.55
N VAL A 35 3.12 7.08 1.88
CA VAL A 35 1.86 6.35 1.68
C VAL A 35 1.98 4.88 2.05
N HIS A 36 1.07 4.40 2.90
CA HIS A 36 0.69 2.99 2.98
C HIS A 36 -0.30 2.75 1.85
N ALA A 37 0.14 2.06 0.81
CA ALA A 37 -0.57 1.98 -0.46
C ALA A 37 -1.19 0.59 -0.67
N GLU A 38 -2.37 0.35 -0.09
CA GLU A 38 -3.27 -0.73 -0.49
C GLU A 38 -4.65 -0.14 -0.73
N ASN A 39 -5.42 -0.71 -1.66
CA ASN A 39 -6.80 -0.28 -1.89
C ASN A 39 -7.70 -0.73 -0.73
N GLY A 40 -8.03 0.19 0.19
CA GLY A 40 -8.81 -0.12 1.38
C GLY A 40 -10.23 -0.63 1.12
N GLU A 41 -10.84 -0.27 -0.02
CA GLU A 41 -12.16 -0.79 -0.41
C GLU A 41 -12.09 -2.26 -0.83
N LEU A 42 -11.07 -2.62 -1.64
CA LEU A 42 -10.84 -4.00 -2.05
C LEU A 42 -10.43 -4.87 -0.86
N VAL A 43 -9.50 -4.39 -0.02
CA VAL A 43 -9.09 -5.10 1.21
C VAL A 43 -10.30 -5.37 2.10
N TRP A 44 -11.14 -4.36 2.37
CA TRP A 44 -12.34 -4.53 3.18
C TRP A 44 -13.29 -5.58 2.61
N THR A 45 -13.55 -5.50 1.30
CA THR A 45 -14.48 -6.41 0.60
C THR A 45 -13.97 -7.85 0.64
N LEU A 46 -12.68 -8.06 0.36
CA LEU A 46 -12.06 -9.37 0.37
C LEU A 46 -11.97 -9.94 1.79
N GLN A 47 -11.74 -9.10 2.82
CA GLN A 47 -11.80 -9.54 4.20
C GLN A 47 -13.17 -10.12 4.58
N GLN A 48 -14.28 -9.49 4.14
CA GLN A 48 -15.62 -10.04 4.40
C GLN A 48 -15.81 -11.37 3.67
N LYS A 49 -15.43 -11.43 2.39
CA LYS A 49 -15.53 -12.65 1.58
C LYS A 49 -14.75 -13.82 2.18
N ILE A 50 -13.52 -13.60 2.62
CA ILE A 50 -12.67 -14.63 3.24
C ILE A 50 -13.31 -15.15 4.54
N LYS A 51 -13.88 -14.25 5.36
CA LYS A 51 -14.63 -14.64 6.56
C LYS A 51 -15.91 -15.44 6.24
N GLU A 52 -16.66 -15.03 5.22
CA GLU A 52 -17.87 -15.74 4.76
C GLU A 52 -17.56 -17.16 4.25
N MET A 53 -16.35 -17.37 3.70
CA MET A 53 -15.84 -18.70 3.32
C MET A 53 -15.42 -19.56 4.54
N GLY A 54 -15.55 -19.06 5.76
CA GLY A 54 -15.15 -19.75 6.99
C GLY A 54 -13.64 -19.72 7.27
N ILE A 55 -12.86 -19.00 6.45
CA ILE A 55 -11.42 -18.86 6.62
C ILE A 55 -11.17 -17.80 7.70
N THR A 56 -10.73 -18.25 8.86
CA THR A 56 -10.56 -17.41 10.06
C THR A 56 -9.17 -17.48 10.67
N GLY A 57 -8.28 -18.33 10.12
CA GLY A 57 -6.88 -18.40 10.52
C GLY A 57 -6.00 -17.33 9.84
N PRO A 58 -4.70 -17.27 10.19
CA PRO A 58 -3.74 -16.32 9.65
C PRO A 58 -3.61 -16.37 8.12
N GLU A 59 -3.83 -17.54 7.50
CA GLU A 59 -3.81 -17.74 6.05
C GLU A 59 -4.83 -16.87 5.31
N GLY A 60 -5.92 -16.47 5.97
CA GLY A 60 -6.91 -15.57 5.41
C GLY A 60 -6.38 -14.15 5.19
N HIS A 61 -5.33 -13.75 5.92
CA HIS A 61 -4.78 -12.41 5.86
C HIS A 61 -4.23 -12.06 4.46
N PRO A 62 -3.24 -12.78 3.89
CA PRO A 62 -2.74 -12.51 2.54
C PRO A 62 -3.82 -12.72 1.47
N LEU A 63 -4.74 -13.67 1.65
CA LEU A 63 -5.85 -13.91 0.71
C LEU A 63 -6.80 -12.71 0.60
N SER A 64 -6.91 -11.90 1.66
CA SER A 64 -7.76 -10.70 1.69
C SER A 64 -7.12 -9.45 1.07
N ARG A 65 -5.85 -9.54 0.64
CA ARG A 65 -5.06 -8.41 0.14
C ARG A 65 -4.06 -8.86 -0.92
N PRO A 66 -4.53 -9.44 -2.03
CA PRO A 66 -3.62 -9.94 -3.06
C PRO A 66 -2.81 -8.78 -3.67
N PRO A 67 -1.62 -9.02 -4.23
CA PRO A 67 -0.67 -7.99 -4.67
C PRO A 67 -1.25 -6.84 -5.52
N GLU A 68 -2.29 -7.11 -6.30
CA GLU A 68 -3.00 -6.14 -7.13
C GLU A 68 -3.60 -4.98 -6.32
N VAL A 69 -3.98 -5.21 -5.06
CA VAL A 69 -4.50 -4.13 -4.20
C VAL A 69 -3.42 -3.13 -3.81
N GLU A 70 -2.17 -3.60 -3.65
CA GLU A 70 -1.02 -2.75 -3.39
C GLU A 70 -0.59 -2.02 -4.66
N GLY A 71 -0.48 -2.76 -5.78
CA GLY A 71 -0.11 -2.21 -7.08
C GLY A 71 -1.05 -1.09 -7.55
N GLU A 72 -2.36 -1.27 -7.43
CA GLU A 72 -3.36 -0.24 -7.77
C GLU A 72 -3.15 1.03 -6.94
N ALA A 73 -3.09 0.89 -5.61
CA ALA A 73 -3.00 2.02 -4.71
C ALA A 73 -1.65 2.75 -4.85
N ALA A 74 -0.55 2.02 -5.01
CA ALA A 74 0.76 2.61 -5.26
C ALA A 74 0.73 3.43 -6.55
N ASN A 75 0.22 2.87 -7.65
CA ASN A 75 0.10 3.57 -8.92
C ASN A 75 -0.82 4.80 -8.82
N ARG A 76 -1.95 4.71 -8.11
CA ARG A 76 -2.87 5.85 -7.91
C ARG A 76 -2.21 6.97 -7.12
N ALA A 77 -1.56 6.68 -6.00
CA ALA A 77 -0.85 7.69 -5.20
C ALA A 77 0.28 8.36 -6.01
N ILE A 78 1.03 7.57 -6.77
CA ILE A 78 2.09 8.04 -7.67
C ILE A 78 1.52 8.98 -8.74
N ARG A 79 0.40 8.64 -9.39
CA ARG A 79 -0.23 9.50 -10.41
C ARG A 79 -0.77 10.80 -9.81
N ILE A 80 -1.38 10.76 -8.63
CA ILE A 80 -1.78 11.98 -7.90
C ILE A 80 -0.56 12.88 -7.65
N ALA A 81 0.52 12.32 -7.11
CA ALA A 81 1.75 13.07 -6.86
C ALA A 81 2.38 13.62 -8.15
N GLN A 82 2.26 12.89 -9.27
CA GLN A 82 2.77 13.31 -10.58
C GLN A 82 2.05 14.55 -11.09
N VAL A 83 0.71 14.56 -11.02
CA VAL A 83 -0.13 15.71 -11.40
C VAL A 83 0.20 16.93 -10.54
N LEU A 84 0.47 16.72 -9.25
CA LEU A 84 0.76 17.79 -8.30
C LEU A 84 2.24 18.23 -8.29
N GLY A 85 3.12 17.54 -9.01
CA GLY A 85 4.56 17.83 -9.02
C GLY A 85 5.26 17.59 -7.67
N VAL A 86 4.72 16.71 -6.81
CA VAL A 86 5.23 16.44 -5.46
C VAL A 86 6.08 15.17 -5.44
N PRO A 87 7.26 15.13 -4.78
CA PRO A 87 7.94 13.88 -4.53
C PRO A 87 7.12 12.98 -3.60
N ILE A 88 7.16 11.67 -3.79
CA ILE A 88 6.39 10.73 -2.97
C ILE A 88 7.22 9.53 -2.53
N TYR A 89 6.94 9.03 -1.33
CA TYR A 89 7.59 7.87 -0.74
C TYR A 89 6.57 6.76 -0.45
N VAL A 90 6.67 5.65 -1.17
CA VAL A 90 5.83 4.46 -0.95
C VAL A 90 6.51 3.57 0.08
N VAL A 91 5.91 3.44 1.26
CA VAL A 91 6.48 2.64 2.35
C VAL A 91 6.18 1.16 2.17
N HIS A 92 6.98 0.31 2.80
CA HIS A 92 6.79 -1.14 2.91
C HIS A 92 6.24 -1.84 1.65
N VAL A 93 6.82 -1.51 0.50
CA VAL A 93 6.59 -2.20 -0.77
C VAL A 93 6.81 -3.69 -0.56
N SER A 94 5.81 -4.51 -0.89
CA SER A 94 5.82 -5.95 -0.64
C SER A 94 5.71 -6.78 -1.92
N CYS A 95 5.28 -6.17 -3.03
CA CYS A 95 4.99 -6.90 -4.25
C CYS A 95 5.62 -6.30 -5.52
N LYS A 96 5.59 -7.12 -6.58
CA LYS A 96 6.12 -6.76 -7.90
C LYS A 96 5.30 -5.65 -8.55
N GLU A 97 3.99 -5.68 -8.37
CA GLU A 97 3.03 -4.77 -8.98
C GLU A 97 3.27 -3.33 -8.51
N ALA A 98 3.51 -3.13 -7.21
CA ALA A 98 3.87 -1.82 -6.66
C ALA A 98 5.28 -1.38 -7.10
N LEU A 99 6.23 -2.32 -7.14
CA LEU A 99 7.59 -2.04 -7.64
C LEU A 99 7.57 -1.63 -9.12
N GLU A 100 6.73 -2.24 -9.95
CA GLU A 100 6.54 -1.88 -11.36
C GLU A 100 5.99 -0.46 -11.50
N ALA A 101 5.01 -0.08 -10.69
CA ALA A 101 4.47 1.29 -10.67
C ALA A 101 5.54 2.33 -10.28
N ILE A 102 6.35 2.04 -9.26
CA ILE A 102 7.47 2.87 -8.82
C ILE A 102 8.53 2.98 -9.92
N THR A 103 8.91 1.85 -10.50
CA THR A 103 9.94 1.77 -11.55
C THR A 103 9.53 2.56 -12.78
N ARG A 104 8.30 2.36 -13.26
CA ARG A 104 7.72 3.12 -14.38
C ARG A 104 7.80 4.62 -14.11
N ALA A 105 7.33 5.07 -12.95
CA ALA A 105 7.30 6.49 -12.62
C ALA A 105 8.70 7.11 -12.54
N ARG A 106 9.68 6.38 -11.99
CA ARG A 106 11.08 6.83 -11.96
C ARG A 106 11.68 6.92 -13.37
N LEU A 107 11.38 5.96 -14.23
CA LEU A 107 11.80 5.99 -15.65
C LEU A 107 11.17 7.15 -16.43
N GLU A 108 9.95 7.55 -16.06
CA GLU A 108 9.27 8.75 -16.59
C GLU A 108 9.83 10.08 -15.99
N GLY A 109 10.86 10.02 -15.12
CA GLY A 109 11.49 11.19 -14.51
C GLY A 109 10.80 11.70 -13.23
N GLN A 110 9.77 11.01 -12.73
CA GLN A 110 9.11 11.39 -11.49
C GLN A 110 10.00 11.07 -10.26
N ARG A 111 9.96 11.96 -9.26
CA ARG A 111 10.63 11.77 -7.97
C ARG A 111 9.82 10.84 -7.05
N VAL A 112 9.94 9.54 -7.27
CA VAL A 112 9.30 8.48 -6.46
C VAL A 112 10.35 7.67 -5.72
N PHE A 113 10.12 7.39 -4.44
CA PHE A 113 10.93 6.50 -3.62
C PHE A 113 10.10 5.30 -3.18
N GLY A 114 10.71 4.13 -3.11
CA GLY A 114 10.12 2.91 -2.55
C GLY A 114 10.97 2.40 -1.39
N GLU A 115 10.31 1.94 -0.34
CA GLU A 115 10.92 1.29 0.83
C GLU A 115 10.50 -0.16 0.87
N VAL A 116 11.44 -1.08 1.03
CA VAL A 116 11.15 -2.49 1.27
C VAL A 116 11.55 -2.84 2.70
N LEU A 117 10.78 -3.70 3.35
CA LEU A 117 11.11 -4.24 4.68
C LEU A 117 11.95 -5.51 4.53
N ALA A 118 12.79 -5.81 5.53
CA ALA A 118 13.61 -7.02 5.51
C ALA A 118 12.78 -8.29 5.33
N GLY A 119 11.61 -8.37 5.98
CA GLY A 119 10.68 -9.51 5.84
C GLY A 119 10.28 -9.78 4.39
N HIS A 120 9.92 -8.73 3.62
CA HIS A 120 9.55 -8.86 2.21
C HIS A 120 10.72 -9.26 1.29
N LEU A 121 11.96 -9.29 1.80
CA LEU A 121 13.14 -9.74 1.04
C LEU A 121 13.55 -11.18 1.36
N VAL A 122 13.15 -11.71 2.52
CA VAL A 122 13.72 -12.97 3.05
C VAL A 122 12.69 -14.05 3.34
N VAL A 123 11.40 -13.70 3.41
CA VAL A 123 10.29 -14.66 3.57
C VAL A 123 9.15 -14.33 2.61
N ASP A 124 8.29 -15.32 2.38
CA ASP A 124 7.08 -15.19 1.57
C ASP A 124 5.82 -15.57 2.39
N ASP A 125 4.65 -15.53 1.73
CA ASP A 125 3.35 -15.75 2.37
C ASP A 125 3.13 -17.16 2.93
N SER A 126 4.03 -18.12 2.66
CA SER A 126 3.91 -19.48 3.16
C SER A 126 3.95 -19.56 4.69
N VAL A 127 4.55 -18.57 5.37
CA VAL A 127 4.58 -18.48 6.83
C VAL A 127 3.18 -18.48 7.45
N TYR A 128 2.20 -17.85 6.80
CA TYR A 128 0.82 -17.80 7.27
C TYR A 128 0.09 -19.15 7.24
N ARG A 129 0.68 -20.18 6.60
CA ARG A 129 0.13 -21.54 6.53
C ARG A 129 0.78 -22.49 7.54
N HIS A 130 1.57 -21.96 8.48
CA HIS A 130 2.20 -22.76 9.51
C HIS A 130 1.13 -23.45 10.39
N PRO A 131 1.29 -24.74 10.75
CA PRO A 131 0.26 -25.48 11.49
C PRO A 131 0.06 -24.99 12.93
N ASP A 132 1.09 -24.39 13.52
CA ASP A 132 1.01 -23.73 14.81
C ASP A 132 0.61 -22.26 14.63
N TRP A 133 -0.48 -21.86 15.30
CA TRP A 133 -1.09 -20.54 15.16
C TRP A 133 -0.19 -19.41 15.68
N ASP A 134 0.55 -19.63 16.77
CA ASP A 134 1.43 -18.60 17.34
C ASP A 134 2.68 -18.34 16.48
N THR A 135 3.02 -19.30 15.62
CA THR A 135 4.11 -19.19 14.65
C THR A 135 3.66 -18.61 13.30
N ALA A 136 2.39 -18.82 12.92
CA ALA A 136 1.79 -18.35 11.65
C ALA A 136 1.50 -16.84 11.64
#